data_AF-A0A6P8DJG3-F1
#
_entry.id   AF-A0A6P8DJG3-F1
#
_cell.length_a   1.000
_cell.length_b   1.000
_cell.length_c   1.000
_cell.angle_alpha   90.00
_cell.angle_beta   90.00
_cell.angle_gamma   90.00
#
_symmetry.space_group_name_H-M   'P 1'
#
loop_
_entity.id
_entity.type
_entity.pdbx_description
1 polymer ?
#
loop_
_entity_poly.entity_id
_entity_poly.type
_entity_poly.pdbx_seq_one_letter_code
_entity_poly.pdbx_strand_id
1 'polypeptide(L)'
;MGCNRDLYRCVSCNFNLHHDCVPLPRSIDHQCHPYHPLILYDNFIDGRPECQYCDKCEEIRNPDHGVYRCAECWYTTHIECVIPIVEPEGPKPSENPILDELDKEIASLETKIEVLERNLKAAKGKLEELSEKRVFEYINRP
;
A
#
# COMPACT_ATOMS: atom_id res chain seq x y z
N MET A 1 19.19 3.37 8.78
CA MET A 1 18.04 3.24 9.70
C MET A 1 18.48 2.48 10.94
N GLY A 2 18.78 3.18 12.03
CA GLY A 2 18.85 2.54 13.34
C GLY A 2 17.44 2.52 13.92
N CYS A 3 16.83 1.34 14.02
CA CYS A 3 15.60 1.19 14.79
C CYS A 3 15.94 1.54 16.25
N ASN A 4 15.25 2.52 16.83
CA ASN A 4 15.48 2.89 18.22
C ASN A 4 15.16 1.65 19.08
N ARG A 5 16.14 1.21 19.87
CA ARG A 5 16.21 -0.16 20.43
C ARG A 5 15.33 -0.38 21.66
N ASP A 6 14.41 0.54 21.94
CA ASP A 6 13.64 0.53 23.16
C ASP A 6 12.34 -0.26 22.94
N LEU A 7 12.30 -1.42 23.59
CA LEU A 7 11.23 -2.42 23.52
C LEU A 7 10.70 -2.69 24.92
N TYR A 8 9.38 -2.68 25.10
CA TYR A 8 8.76 -3.29 26.26
C TYR A 8 8.62 -4.80 26.02
N ARG A 9 9.23 -5.61 26.89
CA ARG A 9 9.06 -7.06 26.87
C ARG A 9 8.13 -7.52 27.98
N CYS A 10 7.07 -8.23 27.63
CA CYS A 10 6.30 -9.01 28.57
C CYS A 10 6.96 -10.39 28.76
N VAL A 11 7.53 -10.67 29.94
CA VAL A 11 8.25 -11.93 30.22
C VAL A 11 7.30 -13.13 30.29
N SER A 12 6.13 -12.97 30.91
CA SER A 12 5.14 -14.04 31.05
C SER A 12 4.57 -14.49 29.71
N CYS A 13 4.36 -13.55 28.79
CA CYS A 13 3.79 -13.82 27.47
C CYS A 13 4.86 -14.00 26.38
N ASN A 14 6.15 -13.80 26.72
CA ASN A 14 7.28 -13.78 25.78
C ASN A 14 7.04 -12.89 24.54
N PHE A 15 6.46 -11.70 24.74
CA PHE A 15 6.07 -10.76 23.70
C PHE A 15 6.90 -9.46 23.79
N ASN A 16 7.24 -8.84 22.66
CA ASN A 16 7.98 -7.57 22.60
C ASN A 16 7.15 -6.50 21.87
N LEU A 17 7.10 -5.30 22.42
CA LEU A 17 6.41 -4.13 21.88
C LEU A 17 7.42 -3.00 21.66
N HIS A 18 7.55 -2.48 20.44
CA HIS A 18 8.37 -1.29 20.19
C HIS A 18 7.75 -0.08 20.87
N HIS A 19 8.59 0.81 21.40
CA HIS A 19 8.12 2.07 21.98
C HIS A 19 7.27 2.89 20.98
N ASP A 20 7.61 2.81 19.68
CA ASP A 20 6.90 3.48 18.59
C ASP A 20 5.63 2.72 18.13
N CYS A 21 5.47 1.46 18.54
CA CYS A 21 4.21 0.75 18.40
C CYS A 21 3.29 1.20 19.55
N VAL A 22 2.61 2.32 19.35
CA VAL A 22 1.67 2.91 20.31
C VAL A 22 0.68 1.83 20.79
N PRO A 23 0.52 1.60 22.10
CA PRO A 23 -0.49 0.68 22.60
C PRO A 23 -1.87 1.22 22.19
N LEU A 24 -2.58 0.45 21.36
CA LEU A 24 -3.93 0.79 20.96
C LEU A 24 -4.82 0.94 22.21
N PRO A 25 -5.67 1.98 22.28
CA PRO A 25 -6.55 2.16 23.42
C PRO A 25 -7.48 0.97 23.57
N ARG A 26 -7.53 0.36 24.76
CA ARG A 26 -8.37 -0.81 25.02
C ARG A 26 -9.85 -0.56 24.73
N SER A 27 -10.30 0.68 24.91
CA SER A 27 -11.67 1.11 24.63
C SER A 27 -11.66 2.48 23.97
N ILE A 28 -12.58 2.70 23.02
CA ILE A 28 -12.74 3.97 22.31
C ILE A 28 -14.21 4.37 22.20
N ASP A 29 -14.46 5.67 22.30
CA ASP A 29 -15.71 6.29 21.89
C ASP A 29 -15.50 6.88 20.49
N HIS A 30 -16.24 6.39 19.48
CA HIS A 30 -16.03 6.80 18.09
C HIS A 30 -17.34 7.21 17.43
N GLN A 31 -17.29 8.27 16.61
CA GLN A 31 -18.47 8.86 15.96
C GLN A 31 -19.23 7.90 15.03
N CYS A 32 -18.58 6.85 14.54
CA CYS A 32 -19.26 5.81 13.73
C CYS A 32 -20.17 4.91 14.56
N HIS A 33 -19.97 4.87 15.88
CA HIS A 33 -20.79 4.12 16.82
C HIS A 33 -20.95 4.92 18.13
N PRO A 34 -21.78 5.99 18.15
CA PRO A 34 -21.79 6.96 19.25
C PRO A 34 -22.52 6.49 20.51
N TYR A 35 -23.20 5.34 20.46
CA TYR A 35 -24.08 4.88 21.53
C TYR A 35 -23.36 4.07 22.60
N HIS A 36 -22.32 3.32 22.22
CA HIS A 36 -21.58 2.45 23.12
C HIS A 36 -20.08 2.50 22.81
N PRO A 37 -19.21 2.29 23.82
CA PRO A 37 -17.79 2.17 23.58
C PRO A 37 -17.46 0.91 22.78
N LEU A 38 -16.46 1.00 21.91
CA LEU A 38 -15.87 -0.15 21.25
C LEU A 38 -14.68 -0.66 22.05
N ILE A 39 -14.56 -1.98 22.17
CA ILE A 39 -13.51 -2.66 22.94
C ILE A 39 -12.57 -3.37 21.96
N LEU A 40 -11.26 -3.26 22.20
CA LEU A 40 -10.24 -3.92 21.40
C LEU A 40 -10.17 -5.42 21.72
N TYR A 41 -10.17 -6.24 20.67
CA TYR A 41 -9.92 -7.69 20.72
C TYR A 41 -8.77 -8.04 19.77
N ASP A 42 -7.86 -8.91 20.21
CA ASP A 42 -6.68 -9.32 19.43
C ASP A 42 -7.04 -10.13 18.17
N ASN A 43 -8.13 -10.89 18.25
CA ASN A 43 -8.79 -11.56 17.14
C ASN A 43 -10.27 -11.78 17.49
N PHE A 44 -11.12 -11.92 16.49
CA PHE A 44 -12.53 -12.16 16.73
C PHE A 44 -13.25 -12.79 15.53
N ILE A 45 -13.78 -14.00 15.76
CA ILE A 45 -14.55 -14.77 14.80
C ILE A 45 -16.02 -14.74 15.24
N ASP A 46 -16.88 -14.06 14.47
CA ASP A 46 -18.32 -14.33 14.56
C ASP A 46 -18.54 -15.76 14.10
N GLY A 47 -19.46 -16.50 14.75
CA GLY A 47 -19.64 -17.96 14.60
C GLY A 47 -19.83 -18.51 13.17
N ARG A 48 -19.83 -17.65 12.13
CA ARG A 48 -19.58 -17.99 10.73
C ARG A 48 -18.30 -17.30 10.20
N PRO A 49 -17.17 -18.02 10.08
CA PRO A 49 -15.91 -17.48 9.56
C PRO A 49 -16.02 -16.82 8.18
N GLU A 50 -16.91 -17.31 7.34
CA GLU A 50 -17.13 -16.87 5.95
C GLU A 50 -17.89 -15.54 5.83
N CYS A 51 -18.31 -14.93 6.94
CA CYS A 51 -19.14 -13.72 6.94
C CYS A 51 -18.62 -12.65 7.92
N GLN A 52 -17.30 -12.52 8.06
CA GLN A 52 -16.70 -11.51 8.91
C GLN A 52 -16.52 -10.20 8.12
N TYR A 53 -17.43 -9.26 8.31
CA TYR A 53 -17.36 -7.93 7.68
C TYR A 53 -17.10 -6.86 8.72
N CYS A 54 -16.46 -5.77 8.29
CA CYS A 54 -16.33 -4.55 9.07
C CYS A 54 -17.58 -3.71 8.89
N ASP A 55 -18.28 -3.39 10.00
CA ASP A 55 -19.52 -2.58 9.96
C ASP A 55 -19.31 -1.12 9.50
N LYS A 56 -18.05 -0.65 9.40
CA LYS A 56 -17.74 0.71 8.93
C LYS A 56 -17.42 0.77 7.44
N CYS A 57 -16.55 -0.10 6.95
CA CYS A 57 -16.09 -0.06 5.54
C CYS A 57 -16.72 -1.13 4.66
N GLU A 58 -17.51 -2.05 5.23
CA GLU A 58 -18.20 -3.15 4.53
C GLU A 58 -17.25 -4.15 3.84
N GLU A 59 -15.95 -4.10 4.14
CA GLU A 59 -14.96 -5.05 3.63
C GLU A 59 -14.82 -6.29 4.52
N ILE A 60 -14.34 -7.39 3.93
CA ILE A 60 -14.07 -8.65 4.63
C ILE A 60 -12.91 -8.43 5.62
N ARG A 61 -13.12 -8.81 6.87
CA ARG A 61 -12.11 -8.79 7.92
C ARG A 61 -11.22 -10.02 7.82
N ASN A 62 -9.94 -9.87 8.16
CA ASN A 62 -9.09 -11.01 8.47
C ASN A 62 -9.36 -11.48 9.91
N PRO A 63 -9.78 -12.74 10.13
CA PRO A 63 -9.99 -13.30 11.47
C PRO A 63 -8.77 -13.24 12.40
N ASP A 64 -7.56 -13.26 11.82
CA ASP A 64 -6.29 -13.23 12.57
C ASP A 64 -5.87 -11.81 12.96
N HIS A 65 -6.58 -10.78 12.48
CA HIS A 65 -6.32 -9.38 12.82
C HIS A 65 -7.22 -8.93 13.98
N GLY A 66 -6.71 -7.98 14.76
CA GLY A 66 -7.47 -7.37 15.84
C GLY A 66 -8.62 -6.49 15.33
N VAL A 67 -9.65 -6.36 16.15
CA VAL A 67 -10.86 -5.59 15.84
C VAL A 67 -11.32 -4.78 17.04
N TYR A 68 -12.08 -3.72 16.77
CA TYR A 68 -12.90 -3.04 17.78
C TYR A 68 -14.33 -3.57 17.71
N ARG A 69 -14.86 -4.05 18.84
CA ARG A 69 -16.21 -4.60 18.94
C ARG A 69 -16.98 -3.99 20.11
N CYS A 70 -18.25 -3.70 19.89
CA CYS A 70 -19.17 -3.33 20.95
C CYS A 70 -19.57 -4.56 21.79
N ALA A 71 -19.57 -4.44 23.12
CA ALA A 71 -20.02 -5.51 24.00
C ALA A 71 -21.56 -5.63 24.06
N GLU A 72 -22.26 -4.54 23.75
CA GLU A 72 -23.72 -4.42 23.90
C GLU A 72 -24.47 -4.70 22.59
N CYS A 73 -23.82 -4.54 21.45
CA CYS A 73 -24.40 -4.78 20.14
C CYS A 73 -23.43 -5.56 19.24
N TRP A 74 -23.87 -5.87 18.02
CA TRP A 74 -23.10 -6.72 17.09
C TRP A 74 -22.07 -5.93 16.27
N TYR A 75 -21.85 -4.65 16.59
CA TYR A 75 -20.96 -3.76 15.85
C TYR A 75 -19.49 -4.17 16.03
N THR A 76 -18.84 -4.52 14.92
CA THR A 76 -17.45 -4.98 14.82
C THR A 76 -16.74 -4.28 13.65
N THR A 77 -15.60 -3.67 13.90
CA THR A 77 -14.89 -2.85 12.90
C THR A 77 -13.37 -3.05 12.96
N HIS A 78 -12.70 -2.81 11.83
CA HIS A 78 -11.24 -2.80 11.77
C HIS A 78 -10.63 -1.76 12.71
N ILE A 79 -9.38 -1.97 13.14
CA ILE A 79 -8.66 -1.02 13.99
C ILE A 79 -8.45 0.32 13.26
N GLU A 80 -7.96 0.26 12.03
CA GLU A 80 -7.72 1.40 11.14
C GLU A 80 -8.99 2.16 10.75
N CYS A 81 -10.15 1.54 10.94
CA CYS A 81 -11.44 2.19 10.69
C CYS A 81 -11.81 3.18 11.81
N VAL A 82 -11.22 3.10 12.99
CA VAL A 82 -11.64 3.91 14.15
C VAL A 82 -10.48 4.56 14.90
N ILE A 83 -9.26 4.09 14.66
CA ILE A 83 -8.04 4.77 15.05
C ILE A 83 -7.56 5.56 13.84
N PRO A 84 -7.52 6.91 13.89
CA PRO A 84 -6.89 7.67 12.84
C PRO A 84 -5.44 7.20 12.74
N ILE A 85 -5.05 6.73 11.56
CA ILE A 85 -3.64 6.61 11.22
C ILE A 85 -3.14 8.05 11.27
N VAL A 86 -2.50 8.42 12.38
CA VAL A 86 -1.55 9.51 12.32
C VAL A 86 -0.53 8.95 11.37
N GLU A 87 -0.59 9.35 10.10
CA GLU A 87 0.56 9.20 9.23
C GLU A 87 1.68 9.84 10.06
N PRO A 88 2.66 9.06 10.57
CA PRO A 88 3.80 9.69 11.22
C PRO A 88 4.24 10.70 10.18
N GLU A 89 4.25 12.01 10.50
CA GLU A 89 4.57 13.03 9.51
C GLU A 89 5.79 12.50 8.80
N GLY A 90 5.57 12.03 7.55
CA GLY A 90 6.58 11.23 6.87
C GLY A 90 7.82 12.08 6.93
N PRO A 91 9.02 11.51 7.25
CA PRO A 91 10.20 12.30 7.57
C PRO A 91 10.22 13.47 6.60
N LYS A 92 9.93 14.69 7.11
CA LYS A 92 9.77 15.89 6.27
C LYS A 92 10.90 15.81 5.27
N PRO A 93 10.65 15.82 3.94
CA PRO A 93 11.68 15.49 2.97
C PRO A 93 12.92 16.25 3.40
N SER A 94 13.87 15.52 4.01
CA SER A 94 15.12 16.12 4.36
C SER A 94 15.65 16.41 2.97
N GLU A 95 15.78 17.68 2.60
CA GLU A 95 16.41 18.08 1.34
C GLU A 95 17.67 17.22 1.23
N ASN A 96 17.57 16.17 0.42
CA ASN A 96 18.60 15.19 0.25
C ASN A 96 19.06 15.48 -1.16
N PRO A 97 20.08 16.33 -1.32
CA PRO A 97 20.45 16.86 -2.63
C PRO A 97 20.81 15.75 -3.61
N ILE A 98 21.16 14.56 -3.09
CA ILE A 98 21.46 13.37 -3.87
C ILE A 98 20.17 12.78 -4.48
N LEU A 99 19.05 12.74 -3.75
CA LEU A 99 17.79 12.22 -4.29
C LEU A 99 17.23 13.14 -5.37
N ASP A 100 17.28 14.47 -5.17
CA ASP A 100 16.83 15.43 -6.18
C ASP A 100 17.66 15.36 -7.47
N GLU A 101 18.96 15.11 -7.35
CA GLU A 101 19.84 14.95 -8.51
C GLU A 101 19.56 13.64 -9.24
N LEU A 102 19.31 12.54 -8.50
CA LEU A 102 18.90 11.27 -9.07
C LEU A 102 17.54 11.38 -9.79
N ASP A 103 16.56 12.08 -9.21
CA ASP A 103 15.25 12.27 -9.83
C ASP A 103 15.34 13.07 -11.14
N LYS A 104 16.21 14.09 -11.20
CA LYS A 104 16.51 14.79 -12.46
C LYS A 104 17.18 13.88 -13.49
N GLU A 105 18.13 13.05 -13.05
CA GLU A 105 18.79 12.09 -13.93
C GLU A 105 17.80 11.06 -14.49
N ILE A 106 16.91 10.54 -13.64
CA ILE A 106 15.83 9.62 -14.02
C ILE A 106 14.93 10.28 -15.07
N ALA A 107 14.42 11.48 -14.81
CA ALA A 107 13.56 12.20 -15.76
C ALA A 107 14.27 12.47 -17.11
N SER A 108 15.57 12.80 -17.08
CA SER A 108 16.39 12.96 -18.28
C SER A 108 16.56 11.64 -19.04
N LEU A 109 16.70 10.51 -18.36
CA LEU A 109 16.79 9.19 -19.00
C LEU A 109 15.44 8.74 -19.57
N GLU A 110 14.34 8.97 -18.86
CA GLU A 110 12.98 8.64 -19.32
C GLU A 110 12.67 9.34 -20.65
N THR A 111 12.94 10.65 -20.72
CA THR A 111 12.74 11.41 -21.97
C THR A 111 13.61 10.90 -23.12
N LYS A 112 14.86 10.50 -22.85
CA LYS A 112 15.74 9.88 -23.86
C LYS A 112 15.20 8.52 -24.33
N ILE A 113 14.70 7.70 -23.41
CA ILE A 113 14.09 6.39 -23.73
C ILE A 113 12.92 6.62 -24.67
N GLU A 114 12.00 7.53 -24.36
CA GLU A 114 10.85 7.79 -25.23
C GLU A 114 11.25 8.25 -26.65
N VAL A 115 12.28 9.10 -26.76
CA VAL A 115 12.78 9.55 -28.07
C VAL A 115 13.38 8.38 -28.86
N LEU A 116 14.17 7.53 -28.21
CA LEU A 116 14.75 6.34 -28.84
C LEU A 116 13.67 5.36 -29.30
N GLU A 117 12.61 5.16 -28.51
CA GLU A 117 11.47 4.32 -28.88
C GLU A 117 10.74 4.85 -30.11
N ARG A 118 10.49 6.17 -30.19
CA ARG A 118 9.89 6.81 -31.38
C ARG A 118 10.77 6.62 -32.61
N ASN A 119 12.08 6.81 -32.46
CA ASN A 119 13.05 6.62 -33.56
C ASN A 119 13.11 5.16 -34.01
N LEU A 120 13.12 4.22 -33.07
CA LEU A 120 13.12 2.78 -33.36
C LEU A 120 11.85 2.38 -34.11
N LYS A 121 10.69 2.89 -33.68
CA LYS A 121 9.41 2.66 -34.36
C LYS A 121 9.44 3.17 -35.80
N ALA A 122 9.97 4.38 -36.02
CA ALA A 122 10.11 4.95 -37.36
C ALA A 122 11.08 4.15 -38.25
N ALA A 123 12.22 3.71 -37.71
CA ALA A 123 13.19 2.90 -38.44
C ALA A 123 12.62 1.53 -38.82
N LYS A 124 11.88 0.88 -37.91
CA LYS A 124 11.18 -0.38 -38.19
C LYS A 124 10.16 -0.22 -39.33
N GLY A 125 9.34 0.84 -39.31
CA GLY A 125 8.40 1.11 -40.40
C GLY A 125 9.07 1.30 -41.76
N LYS A 126 10.19 2.05 -41.81
CA LYS A 126 10.97 2.21 -43.04
C LYS A 126 11.56 0.89 -43.54
N LEU A 127 12.02 0.04 -42.63
CA LEU A 127 12.56 -1.28 -42.98
C LEU A 127 11.47 -2.17 -43.60
N GLU A 128 10.26 -2.16 -43.04
CA GLU A 128 9.11 -2.90 -43.55
C GLU A 128 8.74 -2.42 -44.96
N GLU A 129 8.60 -1.11 -45.17
CA GLU A 129 8.29 -0.52 -46.48
C GLU A 129 9.35 -0.89 -47.55
N LEU A 130 10.64 -0.82 -47.19
CA LEU A 130 11.72 -1.22 -48.10
C LEU A 130 11.72 -2.72 -48.38
N SER A 131 11.35 -3.54 -47.39
CA SER A 131 11.25 -4.98 -47.56
C SER A 131 10.13 -5.37 -48.53
N GLU A 132 8.97 -4.71 -48.44
CA GLU A 132 7.86 -4.90 -49.37
C GLU A 132 8.22 -4.45 -50.80
N LYS A 133 8.82 -3.26 -50.94
CA LYS A 133 9.32 -2.77 -52.24
C LYS A 133 10.30 -3.75 -52.87
N ARG A 134 11.24 -4.29 -52.09
CA ARG A 134 12.20 -5.30 -52.57
C ARG A 134 11.48 -6.56 -53.09
N VAL A 135 10.46 -7.05 -52.38
CA VAL A 135 9.69 -8.22 -52.83
C VAL A 135 8.92 -7.91 -54.12
N PHE A 136 8.29 -6.74 -54.19
CA PHE A 136 7.56 -6.30 -55.39
C PHE A 136 8.47 -6.22 -56.64
N GLU A 137 9.64 -5.60 -56.52
CA GLU A 137 10.63 -5.51 -57.60
C GLU A 137 11.16 -6.90 -58.03
N TYR A 138 11.27 -7.84 -57.10
CA TYR A 138 11.69 -9.21 -57.41
C TYR A 138 10.62 -9.98 -58.20
N ILE A 139 9.34 -9.85 -57.82
CA ILE A 139 8.22 -10.57 -58.46
C ILE A 139 7.97 -10.05 -59.89
N ASN A 140 8.11 -8.74 -60.12
CA ASN A 140 7.79 -8.11 -61.41
C ASN A 140 8.98 -8.02 -62.38
N ARG A 141 10.05 -8.79 -62.13
CA ARG A 141 11.21 -8.82 -63.01
C ARG A 141 10.86 -9.55 -64.33
N PRO A 142 11.19 -8.97 -65.50
CA PRO A 142 10.94 -9.61 -66.81
C PRO A 142 11.80 -10.85 -67.06
#